data_AF-A0A7Z0VM41-F1
#
_entry.id   AF-A0A7Z0VM41-F1
#
_cell.length_a   1.000
_cell.length_b   1.000
_cell.length_c   1.000
_cell.angle_alpha   90.00
_cell.angle_beta   90.00
_cell.angle_gamma   90.00
#
_symmetry.space_group_name_H-M   'P 1'
#
loop_
_entity.id
_entity.type
_entity.pdbx_description
1 polymer ?
#
loop_
_entity_poly.entity_id
_entity_poly.type
_entity_poly.pdbx_seq_one_letter_code
_entity_poly.pdbx_strand_id
1 'polypeptide(L)'
;MKVVYLTDGRSRTVQVGKCQIILKHTTPRNMATAGKISGLVIQALRHLSRKNVDQQVVAQLDRRLDDDARKQLVKDIRYAPAWIADIFRSLADRESAA
;
A
#
# COMPACT_ATOMS: atom_id res chain seq x y z
N MET A 1 18.11 15.49 -2.24
CA MET A 1 16.99 14.54 -2.40
C MET A 1 16.55 14.06 -1.03
N LYS A 2 15.24 14.03 -0.76
CA LYS A 2 14.67 13.62 0.51
C LYS A 2 13.78 12.40 0.29
N VAL A 3 14.07 11.31 0.99
CA VAL A 3 13.31 10.06 0.88
C VAL A 3 12.74 9.70 2.25
N VAL A 4 11.50 9.20 2.27
CA VAL A 4 10.81 8.80 3.49
C VAL A 4 10.49 7.31 3.40
N TYR A 5 10.94 6.53 4.39
CA TYR A 5 10.59 5.12 4.54
C TYR A 5 9.91 4.90 5.89
N LEU A 6 9.09 3.86 5.95
CA LEU A 6 8.52 3.36 7.19
C LEU A 6 9.48 2.34 7.84
N THR A 7 9.53 2.33 9.17
CA THR A 7 10.27 1.34 9.97
C THR A 7 9.48 0.97 11.21
N ASP A 8 9.55 -0.28 11.65
CA ASP A 8 9.08 -0.71 12.98
C ASP A 8 10.11 -0.46 14.09
N GLY A 9 11.33 -0.04 13.74
CA GLY A 9 12.35 0.46 14.66
C GLY A 9 12.17 1.94 15.04
N ARG A 10 13.15 2.50 15.75
CA ARG A 10 13.12 3.92 16.17
C ARG A 10 13.15 4.86 14.96
N SER A 11 12.34 5.92 15.02
CA SER A 11 12.42 7.03 14.06
C SER A 11 13.82 7.64 14.08
N ARG A 12 14.39 7.86 12.89
CA ARG A 12 15.68 8.54 12.75
C ARG A 12 15.85 9.13 11.36
N THR A 13 16.71 10.13 11.26
CA THR A 13 17.14 10.69 9.98
C THR A 13 18.60 10.30 9.76
N VAL A 14 18.90 9.79 8.57
CA VAL A 14 20.25 9.37 8.17
C VAL A 14 20.65 10.17 6.94
N GLN A 15 21.86 10.72 6.95
CA GLN A 15 22.45 11.42 5.82
C GLN A 15 23.41 10.47 5.10
N VAL A 16 23.19 10.23 3.80
CA VAL A 16 24.07 9.42 2.94
C VAL A 16 24.50 10.30 1.77
N GLY A 17 25.71 10.85 1.86
CA GLY A 17 26.17 11.88 0.91
C GLY A 17 25.20 13.07 0.87
N LYS A 18 24.63 13.35 -0.32
CA LYS A 18 23.62 14.40 -0.54
C LYS A 18 22.17 13.93 -0.35
N CYS A 19 21.95 12.68 0.04
CA CYS A 19 20.63 12.09 0.24
C CYS A 19 20.25 12.10 1.73
N GLN A 20 19.09 12.66 2.05
CA GLN A 20 18.50 12.57 3.38
C GLN A 20 17.44 11.47 3.40
N ILE A 21 17.64 10.47 4.26
CA ILE A 21 16.74 9.35 4.46
C ILE A 21 16.03 9.53 5.81
N ILE A 22 14.71 9.66 5.79
CA ILE A 22 13.88 9.72 6.99
C ILE A 22 13.22 8.37 7.20
N LEU A 23 13.55 7.71 8.30
CA LEU A 23 12.86 6.51 8.77
C LEU A 23 11.79 6.95 9.77
N LYS A 24 10.53 6.79 9.40
CA LYS A 24 9.38 7.08 10.25
C LYS A 24 8.91 5.80 10.93
N HIS A 25 8.85 5.85 12.26
CA HIS A 25 8.32 4.74 13.04
C HIS A 25 6.85 4.45 12.66
N THR A 26 6.54 3.16 12.56
CA THR A 26 5.20 2.59 12.39
C THR A 26 5.11 1.28 13.18
N THR A 27 3.92 0.69 13.27
CA THR A 27 3.72 -0.60 13.93
C THR A 27 4.18 -1.78 13.06
N PRO A 28 4.62 -2.91 13.65
CA PRO A 28 4.95 -4.14 12.92
C PRO A 28 3.81 -4.61 12.00
N ARG A 29 2.56 -4.41 12.42
CA ARG A 29 1.37 -4.72 11.60
C ARG A 29 1.38 -3.97 10.26
N ASN A 30 1.77 -2.69 10.25
CA ASN A 30 1.86 -1.92 9.01
C ASN A 30 3.08 -2.32 8.17
N MET A 31 4.11 -2.92 8.78
CA MET A 31 5.30 -3.45 8.08
C MET A 31 5.08 -4.86 7.53
N ALA A 32 4.01 -5.57 7.92
CA ALA A 32 3.74 -6.96 7.50
C ALA A 32 3.57 -7.15 5.98
N THR A 33 3.38 -6.05 5.24
CA THR A 33 3.26 -6.01 3.77
C THR A 33 4.45 -5.32 3.10
N ALA A 34 5.52 -5.01 3.83
CA ALA A 34 6.73 -4.41 3.28
C ALA A 34 7.31 -5.31 2.17
N GLY A 35 7.73 -4.68 1.06
CA GLY A 35 8.24 -5.39 -0.12
C GLY A 35 7.18 -6.07 -0.99
N LYS A 36 5.90 -6.00 -0.64
CA LYS A 36 4.79 -6.59 -1.43
C LYS A 36 3.97 -5.51 -2.13
N ILE A 37 3.36 -5.88 -3.25
CA ILE A 37 2.45 -5.00 -3.99
C ILE A 37 1.26 -4.54 -3.15
N SER A 38 0.72 -5.43 -2.30
CA SER A 38 -0.34 -5.12 -1.34
C SER A 38 0.04 -3.96 -0.41
N GLY A 39 1.27 -3.96 0.10
CA GLY A 39 1.80 -2.89 0.95
C GLY A 39 1.91 -1.57 0.20
N LEU A 40 2.39 -1.60 -1.05
CA LEU A 40 2.46 -0.41 -1.90
C LEU A 40 1.07 0.19 -2.14
N VAL A 41 0.08 -0.63 -2.51
CA VAL A 41 -1.29 -0.17 -2.75
C VAL A 41 -1.92 0.38 -1.46
N ILE A 42 -1.74 -0.29 -0.31
CA ILE A 42 -2.22 0.21 0.99
C ILE A 42 -1.64 1.61 1.28
N GLN A 43 -0.33 1.79 1.11
CA GLN A 43 0.30 3.09 1.39
C GLN A 43 -0.10 4.17 0.38
N ALA A 44 -0.26 3.83 -0.90
CA ALA A 44 -0.73 4.76 -1.92
C ALA A 44 -2.15 5.26 -1.60
N LEU A 45 -3.08 4.34 -1.27
CA LEU A 45 -4.45 4.70 -0.89
C LEU A 45 -4.48 5.51 0.41
N ARG A 46 -3.66 5.17 1.41
CA ARG A 46 -3.53 5.97 2.65
C ARG A 46 -3.02 7.38 2.37
N HIS A 47 -2.08 7.54 1.44
CA HIS A 47 -1.56 8.84 1.06
C HIS A 47 -2.63 9.70 0.40
N LEU A 48 -3.43 9.12 -0.51
CA LEU A 48 -4.56 9.81 -1.14
C LEU A 48 -5.65 10.16 -0.13
N SER A 49 -5.85 9.33 0.90
CA SER A 49 -6.97 9.39 1.85
C SER A 49 -8.32 9.03 1.22
N ARG A 50 -9.23 8.45 2.01
CA ARG A 50 -10.53 7.94 1.54
C ARG A 50 -11.35 8.95 0.72
N LYS A 51 -11.26 10.24 1.05
CA LYS A 51 -12.00 11.31 0.36
C LYS A 51 -11.55 11.53 -1.09
N ASN A 52 -10.31 11.17 -1.43
CA ASN A 52 -9.72 11.39 -2.75
C ASN A 52 -9.54 10.07 -3.53
N VAL A 53 -10.14 8.98 -3.06
CA VAL A 53 -10.16 7.71 -3.78
C VAL A 53 -11.53 7.57 -4.42
N ASP A 54 -11.59 7.85 -5.71
CA ASP A 54 -12.79 7.74 -6.53
C ASP A 54 -12.73 6.50 -7.44
N GLN A 55 -13.74 6.36 -8.29
CA GLN A 55 -13.84 5.24 -9.22
C GLN A 55 -12.72 5.25 -10.27
N GLN A 56 -12.16 6.42 -10.62
CA GLN A 56 -11.06 6.51 -11.58
C GLN A 56 -9.79 5.91 -10.99
N VAL A 57 -9.50 6.22 -9.71
CA VAL A 57 -8.36 5.62 -8.98
C VAL A 57 -8.51 4.11 -8.92
N VAL A 58 -9.70 3.59 -8.60
CA VAL A 58 -9.95 2.14 -8.54
C VAL A 58 -9.80 1.50 -9.92
N ALA A 59 -10.33 2.11 -10.98
CA ALA A 59 -10.19 1.61 -12.35
C ALA A 59 -8.73 1.62 -12.84
N GLN A 60 -7.93 2.60 -12.41
CA GLN A 60 -6.51 2.64 -12.72
C GLN A 60 -5.73 1.52 -12.03
N LEU A 61 -6.05 1.21 -10.77
CA LEU A 61 -5.49 0.06 -10.07
C LEU A 61 -5.88 -1.25 -10.78
N ASP A 62 -7.15 -1.38 -11.15
CA ASP A 62 -7.67 -2.54 -11.87
C ASP A 62 -6.89 -2.82 -13.17
N ARG A 63 -6.59 -1.79 -13.97
CA ARG A 63 -5.82 -1.96 -15.22
C ARG A 63 -4.34 -2.31 -15.00
N ARG A 64 -3.78 -2.03 -13.82
CA ARG A 64 -2.34 -2.18 -13.54
C ARG A 64 -2.00 -3.44 -12.75
N LEU A 65 -2.98 -4.05 -12.09
CA LEU A 65 -2.78 -5.24 -11.28
C LEU A 65 -3.02 -6.49 -12.12
N ASP A 66 -2.00 -7.34 -12.19
CA ASP A 66 -2.10 -8.70 -12.70
C ASP A 66 -2.76 -9.63 -11.66
N ASP A 67 -3.02 -10.86 -12.08
CA ASP A 67 -3.75 -11.85 -11.26
C ASP A 67 -2.97 -12.23 -9.99
N ASP A 68 -1.64 -12.32 -10.08
CA ASP A 68 -0.80 -12.60 -8.93
C ASP A 68 -0.84 -11.46 -7.90
N ALA A 69 -0.84 -10.21 -8.35
CA ALA A 69 -1.03 -9.07 -7.49
C ALA A 69 -2.39 -9.08 -6.82
N ARG A 70 -3.48 -9.41 -7.54
CA ARG A 70 -4.84 -9.52 -6.98
C ARG A 70 -4.91 -10.59 -5.89
N LYS A 71 -4.37 -11.77 -6.15
CA LYS A 71 -4.24 -12.84 -5.14
C LYS A 71 -3.46 -12.38 -3.92
N GLN A 72 -2.40 -11.59 -4.13
CA GLN A 72 -1.62 -11.02 -3.03
C GLN A 72 -2.42 -9.99 -2.21
N LEU A 73 -3.27 -9.17 -2.85
CA LEU A 73 -4.15 -8.23 -2.15
C LEU A 73 -5.09 -8.97 -1.19
N VAL A 74 -5.72 -10.06 -1.65
CA VAL A 74 -6.62 -10.88 -0.83
C VAL A 74 -5.90 -11.51 0.35
N LYS A 75 -4.70 -12.09 0.14
CA LYS A 75 -3.90 -12.70 1.22
C LYS A 75 -3.53 -11.73 2.33
N ASP A 76 -3.23 -10.48 1.96
CA ASP A 76 -2.78 -9.45 2.90
C ASP A 76 -3.91 -8.53 3.40
N ILE A 77 -5.16 -8.80 3.04
CA ILE A 77 -6.32 -7.94 3.34
C ILE A 77 -6.47 -7.61 4.83
N ARG A 78 -6.08 -8.55 5.72
CA ARG A 78 -6.11 -8.38 7.19
C ARG A 78 -5.20 -7.25 7.72
N TYR A 79 -4.24 -6.81 6.91
CA TYR A 79 -3.32 -5.72 7.24
C TYR A 79 -3.82 -4.37 6.73
N ALA A 80 -4.84 -4.35 5.87
CA ALA A 80 -5.43 -3.13 5.36
C ALA A 80 -6.46 -2.55 6.35
N PRO A 81 -6.58 -1.21 6.44
CA PRO A 81 -7.76 -0.56 7.01
C PRO A 81 -9.04 -1.04 6.32
N ALA A 82 -10.17 -1.07 7.04
CA ALA A 82 -11.43 -1.63 6.55
C ALA A 82 -11.84 -1.08 5.16
N TRP A 83 -11.78 0.24 4.98
CA TRP A 83 -12.17 0.86 3.70
C TRP A 83 -11.21 0.51 2.53
N ILE A 84 -9.94 0.18 2.80
CA ILE A 84 -9.01 -0.32 1.77
C ILE A 84 -9.29 -1.80 1.50
N ALA A 85 -9.61 -2.57 2.55
CA ALA A 85 -10.01 -3.97 2.40
C ALA A 85 -11.24 -4.10 1.50
N ASP A 86 -12.22 -3.19 1.60
CA ASP A 86 -13.39 -3.17 0.71
C ASP A 86 -12.99 -2.97 -0.76
N ILE A 87 -12.02 -2.09 -1.04
CA ILE A 87 -11.46 -1.91 -2.38
C ILE A 87 -10.75 -3.18 -2.86
N PHE A 88 -9.97 -3.83 -1.98
CA PHE A 88 -9.28 -5.07 -2.33
C PHE A 88 -10.25 -6.19 -2.70
N ARG A 89 -11.37 -6.34 -1.98
CA ARG A 89 -12.44 -7.30 -2.34
C ARG A 89 -13.01 -6.97 -3.71
N SER A 90 -13.37 -5.71 -3.96
CA SER A 90 -13.91 -5.29 -5.26
C SER A 90 -12.95 -5.54 -6.43
N LEU A 91 -11.63 -5.45 -6.20
CA LEU A 91 -10.62 -5.73 -7.23
C LEU A 91 -10.41 -7.24 -7.43
N ALA A 92 -10.61 -8.05 -6.39
CA ALA A 92 -10.53 -9.51 -6.48
C ALA A 92 -11.77 -10.13 -7.15
N ASP A 93 -12.97 -9.62 -6.84
CA ASP A 93 -14.23 -10.17 -7.36
C ASP A 93 -14.35 -10.05 -8.90
N ARG A 94 -13.64 -9.09 -9.52
CA ARG A 94 -13.63 -8.91 -10.99
C ARG A 94 -12.83 -9.96 -11.75
N GLU A 95 -12.02 -10.78 -11.08
CA GLU A 95 -11.38 -11.97 -11.69
C GLU A 95 -12.42 -13.04 -12.05
N SER A 96 -13.60 -13.05 -11.39
CA SER A 96 -14.67 -14.02 -11.68
C SER A 96 -15.62 -13.61 -12.81
N ALA A 97 -15.44 -12.43 -13.40
CA ALA A 97 -16.35 -11.86 -14.41
C ALA A 97 -15.73 -11.74 -15.81
N ALA A 98 -14.54 -12.31 -16.03
CA ALA A 98 -13.84 -12.33 -17.31
C ALA A 98 -13.75 -13.76 -17.86
#